data_AF-A0A841QIF3-F1
#
_entry.id   AF-A0A841QIF3-F1
#
_cell.length_a   1.000
_cell.length_b   1.000
_cell.length_c   1.000
_cell.angle_alpha   90.00
_cell.angle_beta   90.00
_cell.angle_gamma   90.00
#
_symmetry.space_group_name_H-M   'P 1'
#
loop_
_entity.id
_entity.type
_entity.pdbx_description
1 polymer ?
#
loop_
_entity_poly.entity_id
_entity_poly.type
_entity_poly.pdbx_seq_one_letter_code
_entity_poly.pdbx_strand_id
1 'polypeptide(L)'
;MSYKNEAYEKALNEGMFSTEGLTPFVAIEVQKYETAIVNLLRVADAMTFPFFTDNRFAAVELAFAEEAIGDMVCAVRELHEKNRMERGLVAQTRHDAMRGLEVAA
;
A
#
# COMPACT_ATOMS: atom_id res chain seq x y z
N MET A 1 -21.75 -12.02 2.93
CA MET A 1 -20.48 -12.00 2.19
C MET A 1 -19.70 -10.81 2.72
N SER A 2 -18.37 -10.90 2.81
CA SER A 2 -17.55 -9.72 3.11
C SER A 2 -17.38 -8.90 1.83
N TYR A 3 -17.44 -7.58 1.96
CA TYR A 3 -17.28 -6.59 0.92
C TYR A 3 -15.88 -6.71 0.33
N LYS A 4 -15.81 -6.66 -1.00
CA LYS A 4 -14.58 -6.83 -1.76
C LYS A 4 -14.28 -5.55 -2.51
N ASN A 5 -13.03 -5.10 -2.43
CA ASN A 5 -12.52 -4.01 -3.24
C ASN A 5 -11.52 -4.56 -4.25
N GLU A 6 -11.81 -4.41 -5.55
CA GLU A 6 -11.01 -5.00 -6.63
C GLU A 6 -9.57 -4.48 -6.67
N ALA A 7 -9.38 -3.18 -6.40
CA ALA A 7 -8.04 -2.58 -6.40
C ALA A 7 -7.17 -3.17 -5.29
N TYR A 8 -7.73 -3.33 -4.09
CA TYR A 8 -7.04 -3.97 -2.98
C TYR A 8 -6.79 -5.47 -3.23
N GLU A 9 -7.77 -6.22 -3.73
CA GLU A 9 -7.60 -7.65 -4.03
C GLU A 9 -6.51 -7.88 -5.09
N LYS A 10 -6.48 -7.05 -6.14
CA LYS A 10 -5.42 -7.08 -7.14
C LYS A 10 -4.06 -6.77 -6.51
N ALA A 11 -3.98 -5.73 -5.69
CA ALA A 11 -2.74 -5.33 -5.03
C ALA A 11 -2.20 -6.40 -4.06
N LEU A 12 -3.09 -7.07 -3.31
CA LEU A 12 -2.75 -8.21 -2.47
C LEU A 12 -2.16 -9.36 -3.30
N ASN A 13 -2.80 -9.72 -4.41
CA ASN A 13 -2.33 -10.79 -5.30
C ASN A 13 -0.98 -10.45 -5.97
N GLU A 14 -0.68 -9.16 -6.16
CA GLU A 14 0.62 -8.67 -6.62
C GLU A 14 1.70 -8.69 -5.51
N GLY A 15 1.35 -9.07 -4.27
CA GLY A 15 2.26 -9.07 -3.13
C GLY A 15 2.61 -7.68 -2.61
N MET A 16 1.83 -6.66 -2.96
CA MET A 16 2.17 -5.25 -2.74
C MET A 16 2.19 -4.84 -1.26
N PHE A 17 1.54 -5.60 -0.39
CA PHE A 17 1.56 -5.38 1.05
C PHE A 17 2.63 -6.21 1.78
N SER A 18 3.43 -7.01 1.05
CA SER A 18 4.59 -7.67 1.63
C SER A 18 5.62 -6.64 2.08
N THR A 19 6.16 -6.84 3.29
CA THR A 19 7.23 -6.01 3.84
C THR A 19 8.62 -6.57 3.55
N GLU A 20 8.74 -7.67 2.83
CA GLU A 20 10.01 -8.29 2.52
C GLU A 20 10.86 -7.40 1.59
N GLY A 21 12.13 -7.18 1.96
CA GLY A 21 13.06 -6.35 1.16
C GLY A 21 12.80 -4.84 1.20
N LEU A 22 11.86 -4.39 2.05
CA LEU A 22 11.63 -2.97 2.32
C LEU A 22 12.55 -2.45 3.42
N THR A 23 12.86 -1.16 3.38
CA THR A 23 13.45 -0.50 4.54
C THR A 23 12.44 -0.49 5.70
N PRO A 24 12.89 -0.45 6.97
CA PRO A 24 11.98 -0.46 8.12
C PRO A 24 10.93 0.65 8.10
N PHE A 25 11.31 1.86 7.67
CA PHE A 25 10.39 2.98 7.57
C PHE A 25 9.27 2.73 6.55
N VAL A 26 9.63 2.24 5.37
CA VAL A 26 8.66 1.93 4.32
C VAL A 26 7.76 0.75 4.73
N ALA A 27 8.32 -0.28 5.37
CA ALA A 27 7.54 -1.41 5.88
C ALA A 27 6.45 -0.97 6.88
N ILE A 28 6.78 -0.05 7.80
CA ILE A 28 5.82 0.51 8.75
C ILE A 28 4.70 1.26 8.04
N GLU A 29 5.03 2.10 7.06
CA GLU A 29 4.03 2.86 6.32
C GLU A 29 3.11 1.94 5.50
N VAL A 30 3.66 0.92 4.83
CA VAL A 30 2.86 -0.09 4.10
C VAL A 30 1.89 -0.80 5.04
N GLN A 31 2.33 -1.21 6.24
CA GLN A 31 1.45 -1.85 7.23
C GLN A 31 0.34 -0.92 7.74
N LYS A 32 0.62 0.38 7.91
CA LYS A 32 -0.39 1.37 8.31
C LYS A 32 -1.46 1.52 7.24
N TYR A 33 -1.06 1.62 5.97
CA TYR A 33 -2.00 1.67 4.85
C TYR A 33 -2.85 0.40 4.76
N GLU A 34 -2.24 -0.79 4.87
CA GLU A 34 -3.00 -2.04 4.85
C GLU A 34 -4.02 -2.11 5.99
N THR A 35 -3.61 -1.71 7.20
CA THR A 35 -4.51 -1.67 8.37
C THR A 35 -5.68 -0.73 8.14
N ALA A 36 -5.44 0.45 7.57
CA ALA A 36 -6.48 1.41 7.24
C ALA A 36 -7.46 0.86 6.19
N ILE A 37 -6.95 0.21 5.14
CA ILE A 37 -7.77 -0.46 4.11
C ILE A 37 -8.66 -1.54 4.75
N VAL A 38 -8.10 -2.42 5.58
CA VAL A 38 -8.86 -3.48 6.27
C VAL A 38 -9.98 -2.89 7.14
N ASN A 39 -9.74 -1.76 7.80
CA ASN A 39 -10.78 -1.08 8.58
C ASN A 39 -11.87 -0.47 7.68
N LEU A 40 -11.52 0.10 6.53
CA LEU A 40 -12.50 0.61 5.56
C LEU A 40 -13.36 -0.53 4.97
N LEU A 41 -12.78 -1.68 4.68
CA LEU A 41 -13.53 -2.87 4.26
C LEU A 41 -14.56 -3.32 5.31
N ARG A 42 -14.20 -3.24 6.60
CA ARG A 42 -15.13 -3.52 7.71
C ARG A 42 -16.27 -2.51 7.80
N VAL A 43 -16.00 -1.24 7.51
CA VAL A 43 -17.05 -0.21 7.43
C VAL A 43 -17.99 -0.50 6.27
N ALA A 44 -17.44 -0.81 5.08
CA ALA A 44 -18.24 -1.20 3.91
C ALA A 44 -19.10 -2.45 4.17
N ASP A 45 -18.57 -3.43 4.90
CA ASP A 45 -19.31 -4.58 5.38
C ASP A 45 -20.52 -4.20 6.25
N ALA A 46 -20.33 -3.25 7.18
CA ALA A 46 -21.43 -2.78 8.01
C ALA A 46 -22.50 -2.04 7.20
N MET A 47 -22.10 -1.27 6.18
CA MET A 47 -23.02 -0.52 5.30
C MET A 47 -23.83 -1.42 4.37
N THR A 48 -23.31 -2.60 4.03
CA THR A 48 -24.02 -3.59 3.20
C THR A 48 -24.87 -4.57 4.01
N PHE A 49 -24.91 -4.41 5.34
CA PHE A 49 -25.65 -5.31 6.21
C PHE A 49 -27.17 -5.19 5.98
N PRO A 50 -27.93 -6.30 5.87
CA PRO A 50 -29.35 -6.27 5.47
C PRO A 50 -30.29 -5.45 6.35
N PHE A 51 -29.89 -5.18 7.60
CA PHE A 51 -30.68 -4.42 8.56
C PHE A 51 -30.21 -2.97 8.73
N PHE A 52 -29.21 -2.53 7.96
CA PHE A 52 -28.82 -1.12 7.92
C PHE A 52 -29.88 -0.33 7.15
N THR A 53 -30.52 0.64 7.79
CA THR A 53 -31.74 1.28 7.25
C THR A 53 -31.48 2.60 6.53
N ASP A 54 -30.34 3.25 6.76
CA ASP A 54 -30.00 4.51 6.09
C ASP A 54 -29.26 4.26 4.78
N ASN A 55 -30.01 3.94 3.73
CA ASN A 55 -29.45 3.61 2.41
C ASN A 55 -28.65 4.77 1.80
N ARG A 56 -28.99 6.03 2.11
CA ARG A 56 -28.29 7.19 1.56
C ARG A 56 -26.93 7.34 2.23
N PHE A 57 -26.90 7.23 3.56
CA PHE A 57 -25.64 7.22 4.29
C PHE A 57 -24.75 6.05 3.86
N ALA A 58 -25.32 4.84 3.76
CA ALA A 58 -24.59 3.67 3.29
C ALA A 58 -23.96 3.87 1.90
N ALA A 59 -24.70 4.45 0.95
CA ALA A 59 -24.18 4.71 -0.39
C ALA A 59 -23.01 5.72 -0.38
N VAL A 60 -23.08 6.76 0.46
CA VAL A 60 -22.00 7.76 0.60
C VAL A 60 -20.76 7.14 1.23
N GLU A 61 -20.92 6.38 2.31
CA GLU A 61 -19.81 5.72 3.01
C GLU A 61 -19.15 4.64 2.15
N LEU A 62 -19.93 3.90 1.35
CA LEU A 62 -19.38 2.92 0.41
C LEU A 62 -18.55 3.60 -0.68
N ALA A 63 -19.06 4.68 -1.29
CA ALA A 63 -18.30 5.44 -2.29
C ALA A 63 -17.01 6.03 -1.70
N PHE A 64 -17.08 6.57 -0.47
CA PHE A 64 -15.91 7.06 0.25
C PHE A 64 -14.90 5.94 0.51
N ALA A 65 -15.35 4.77 0.97
CA ALA A 65 -14.46 3.63 1.22
C ALA A 65 -13.80 3.13 -0.08
N GLU A 66 -14.53 3.10 -1.19
CA GLU A 66 -13.99 2.72 -2.51
C GLU A 66 -12.86 3.64 -2.95
N GLU A 67 -13.10 4.96 -2.90
CA GLU A 67 -12.11 5.97 -3.27
C GLU A 67 -10.89 5.92 -2.34
N ALA A 68 -11.11 5.94 -1.03
CA ALA A 68 -10.04 5.94 -0.04
C ALA A 68 -9.16 4.68 -0.13
N ILE A 69 -9.75 3.50 -0.38
CA ILE A 69 -8.96 2.28 -0.59
C ILE A 69 -8.11 2.39 -1.86
N GLY A 70 -8.68 2.91 -2.95
CA GLY A 70 -7.94 3.13 -4.20
C GLY A 70 -6.73 4.04 -4.01
N ASP A 71 -6.91 5.16 -3.31
CA ASP A 71 -5.84 6.12 -3.02
C ASP A 71 -4.74 5.50 -2.15
N MET A 72 -5.10 4.72 -1.14
CA MET A 72 -4.13 4.04 -0.29
C MET A 72 -3.33 2.98 -1.05
N VAL A 73 -3.96 2.23 -1.96
CA VAL A 73 -3.25 1.30 -2.87
C VAL A 73 -2.26 2.05 -3.76
N CYS A 74 -2.64 3.21 -4.30
CA CYS A 74 -1.72 4.06 -5.07
C CYS A 74 -0.55 4.55 -4.22
N ALA A 75 -0.81 5.02 -2.99
CA ALA A 75 0.24 5.47 -2.07
C ALA A 75 1.25 4.36 -1.74
N VAL A 76 0.78 3.13 -1.51
CA VAL A 76 1.65 1.97 -1.30
C VAL A 76 2.50 1.67 -2.54
N ARG A 77 1.93 1.76 -3.75
CA ARG A 77 2.69 1.58 -4.99
C ARG A 77 3.82 2.61 -5.13
N GLU A 78 3.56 3.87 -4.78
CA GLU A 78 4.58 4.92 -4.77
C GLU A 78 5.68 4.68 -3.73
N LEU A 79 5.32 4.17 -2.55
CA LEU A 79 6.29 3.82 -1.50
C LEU A 79 7.26 2.73 -1.97
N HIS A 80 6.76 1.70 -2.66
CA HIS A 80 7.60 0.66 -3.25
C HIS A 80 8.56 1.20 -4.31
N GLU A 81 8.08 2.12 -5.15
CA GLU A 81 8.91 2.72 -6.19
C GLU A 81 10.02 3.58 -5.59
N LYS A 82 9.69 4.42 -4.59
CA LYS A 82 10.67 5.23 -3.85
C LYS A 82 11.72 4.35 -3.17
N ASN A 83 11.29 3.28 -2.49
CA ASN A 83 12.20 2.31 -1.86
C ASN A 83 13.15 1.64 -2.86
N ARG A 84 12.66 1.30 -4.07
CA ARG A 84 13.50 0.72 -5.13
C ARG A 84 14.54 1.73 -5.63
N MET A 85 14.12 2.98 -5.88
CA MET A 85 15.01 4.04 -6.33
C MET A 85 16.12 4.30 -5.30
N GLU A 86 15.77 4.51 -4.02
CA GLU A 86 16.74 4.78 -2.96
C GLU A 86 17.77 3.65 -2.82
N ARG A 87 17.32 2.39 -2.85
CA ARG A 87 18.21 1.23 -2.80
C ARG A 87 19.12 1.14 -4.04
N GLY A 88 18.59 1.47 -5.23
CA GLY A 88 19.36 1.54 -6.47
C GLY A 88 20.46 2.60 -6.43
N LEU A 89 20.14 3.81 -5.93
CA LEU A 89 21.13 4.86 -5.74
C LEU A 89 22.25 4.41 -4.78
N VAL A 90 21.90 3.81 -3.64
CA VAL A 90 22.89 3.33 -2.66
C VAL A 90 23.81 2.26 -3.25
N ALA A 91 23.26 1.34 -4.07
CA ALA A 91 24.06 0.32 -4.74
C ALA A 91 25.05 0.94 -5.74
N GLN A 92 24.62 1.92 -6.53
CA GLN A 92 25.46 2.63 -7.48
C GLN A 92 26.60 3.39 -6.78
N THR A 93 26.29 4.13 -5.70
CA THR A 93 27.31 4.86 -4.93
C THR A 93 28.37 3.93 -4.35
N ARG A 94 27.99 2.75 -3.86
CA ARG A 94 28.95 1.74 -3.36
C ARG A 94 29.85 1.20 -4.45
N HIS A 95 29.28 0.91 -5.63
CA HIS A 95 30.06 0.45 -6.77
C HIS A 95 31.09 1.49 -7.23
N ASP A 96 30.67 2.75 -7.33
CA ASP A 96 31.56 3.85 -7.74
C ASP A 96 32.68 4.11 -6.73
N ALA A 97 32.38 3.99 -5.43
CA ALA A 97 33.39 4.09 -4.37
C ALA A 97 34.44 2.96 -4.43
N MET A 98 34.02 1.71 -4.68
CA MET A 98 34.96 0.58 -4.81
C MET A 98 35.85 0.73 -6.05
N ARG A 99 35.28 1.15 -7.19
CA ARG A 99 36.05 1.41 -8.40
C ARG A 99 37.08 2.54 -8.22
N GLY A 100 36.74 3.57 -7.46
CA GLY A 100 37.68 4.67 -7.15
C GLY A 100 38.88 4.22 -6.31
N LEU A 101 38.69 3.23 -5.43
CA LEU A 101 39.76 2.65 -4.62
C LEU A 101 40.67 1.73 -5.44
N GLU A 102 40.12 0.97 -6.40
CA GLU A 102 40.90 0.11 -7.30
C GLU A 102 41.79 0.88 -8.28
N VAL A 103 41.40 2.09 -8.67
CA VAL A 103 42.20 2.95 -9.57
C VAL A 103 43.31 3.70 -8.82
N ALA A 104 43.21 3.81 -7.50
CA ALA A 104 44.18 4.51 -6.65
C ALA A 104 45.26 3.60 -6.02
N ALA A 105 45.16 2.28 -6.22
CA ALA A 105 46.11 1.26 -5.74
C ALA A 105 47.07 0.82 -6.85
#